data_AF-A0A817WMN7-F1
#
_entry.id   AF-A0A817WMN7-F1
#
_cell.length_a   1.000
_cell.length_b   1.000
_cell.length_c   1.000
_cell.angle_alpha   90.00
_cell.angle_beta   90.00
_cell.angle_gamma   90.00
#
_symmetry.space_group_name_H-M   'P 1'
#
loop_
_entity.id
_entity.type
_entity.pdbx_description
1 polymer ?
#
loop_
_entity_poly.entity_id
_entity_poly.type
_entity_poly.pdbx_seq_one_letter_code
_entity_poly.pdbx_strand_id
1 'polypeptide(L)'
;MISSLPSRPLSIIGSIQHTPEIYSSLHNQSCSACQYSRYGQCSNVCQCPLNTYWNQGICMNQLFENQTCTQANAYRIDLNLTCAQNCNNGIYTQCIAIINSKIFISEINSKYVMTLP
;
A
#
# COMPACT_ATOMS: atom_id res chain seq x y z
N MET A 1 7.89 40.40 -10.55
CA MET A 1 8.42 39.92 -9.25
C MET A 1 7.99 38.46 -9.10
N ILE A 2 8.91 37.51 -9.22
CA ILE A 2 8.62 36.09 -9.08
C ILE A 2 9.14 35.70 -7.69
N SER A 3 8.23 35.56 -6.72
CA SER A 3 8.58 35.05 -5.40
C SER A 3 8.82 33.55 -5.50
N SER A 4 10.09 33.13 -5.55
CA SER A 4 10.46 31.75 -5.29
C SER A 4 10.06 31.41 -3.85
N LEU A 5 9.19 30.41 -3.68
CA LEU A 5 8.93 29.82 -2.37
C LEU A 5 10.26 29.31 -1.80
N PRO A 6 10.63 29.65 -0.56
CA PRO A 6 11.81 29.08 0.06
C PRO A 6 11.63 27.56 0.22
N SER A 7 12.54 26.79 -0.39
CA SER A 7 12.64 25.35 -0.15
C SER A 7 13.02 25.14 1.32
N ARG A 8 12.04 24.70 2.12
CA ARG A 8 12.32 24.29 3.50
C ARG A 8 13.35 23.16 3.46
N PRO A 9 14.48 23.27 4.18
CA PRO A 9 15.42 22.16 4.28
C PRO A 9 14.69 20.99 4.93
N LEU A 10 14.58 19.88 4.20
CA LEU A 10 14.10 18.62 4.76
C LEU A 10 15.15 18.15 5.77
N SER A 11 14.86 18.28 7.07
CA SER A 11 15.71 17.72 8.12
C SER A 11 15.43 16.22 8.21
N ILE A 12 16.31 15.41 7.62
CA ILE A 12 16.26 13.95 7.75
C ILE A 12 16.95 13.59 9.07
N ILE A 13 16.14 13.22 10.07
CA ILE A 13 16.62 12.83 11.41
C ILE A 13 17.01 11.34 11.52
N GLY A 14 16.97 10.61 10.40
CA GLY A 14 17.36 9.20 10.31
C GLY A 14 16.59 8.44 9.23
N SER A 15 17.01 7.19 8.99
CA SER A 15 16.31 6.23 8.12
C SER A 15 15.93 4.98 8.91
N ILE A 16 14.92 4.27 8.41
CA ILE A 16 14.41 3.04 9.03
C ILE A 16 14.50 1.96 7.98
N GLN A 17 15.00 0.79 8.36
CA GLN A 17 15.03 -0.35 7.44
C GLN A 17 13.62 -0.90 7.30
N HIS A 18 13.09 -0.83 6.10
CA HIS A 18 11.74 -1.25 5.78
C HIS A 18 11.81 -2.52 4.94
N THR A 19 11.99 -3.67 5.59
CA THR A 19 12.12 -4.97 4.91
C THR A 19 11.03 -5.96 5.35
N PRO A 20 10.57 -6.86 4.46
CA PRO A 20 9.54 -7.83 4.80
C PRO A 20 9.90 -8.73 5.99
N GLU A 21 11.17 -9.04 6.19
CA GLU A 21 11.64 -9.92 7.27
C GLU A 21 11.39 -9.31 8.66
N ILE A 22 11.57 -7.99 8.79
CA ILE A 22 11.34 -7.27 10.04
C ILE A 22 9.85 -7.28 10.40
N TYR A 23 8.97 -7.08 9.43
CA TYR A 23 7.54 -7.03 9.70
C TYR A 23 6.92 -8.41 9.84
N SER A 24 7.34 -9.39 9.04
CA SER A 24 6.84 -10.77 9.12
C SER A 24 7.17 -11.45 10.45
N SER A 25 8.31 -11.11 11.05
CA SER A 25 8.69 -11.60 12.39
C SER A 25 7.91 -10.95 13.54
N LEU A 26 7.25 -9.81 13.29
CA LEU A 26 6.50 -9.05 14.30
C LEU A 26 4.98 -9.14 14.13
N HIS A 27 4.50 -9.23 12.90
CA HIS A 27 3.08 -9.24 12.60
C HIS A 27 2.40 -10.48 13.21
N ASN A 28 1.24 -10.28 13.82
CA ASN A 28 0.45 -11.30 14.51
C ASN A 28 1.14 -11.96 15.74
N GLN A 29 2.23 -11.37 16.25
CA GLN A 29 2.86 -11.78 17.50
C GLN A 29 2.14 -11.20 18.72
N SER A 30 2.50 -11.66 19.93
CA SER A 30 2.01 -11.06 21.18
C SER A 30 2.47 -9.61 21.31
N CYS A 31 1.69 -8.75 21.97
CA CYS A 31 2.02 -7.34 22.12
C CYS A 31 3.38 -7.05 22.79
N SER A 32 3.87 -7.96 23.63
CA SER A 32 5.22 -7.90 24.20
C SER A 32 6.33 -7.90 23.13
N ALA A 33 6.09 -8.52 21.97
CA ALA A 33 7.07 -8.62 20.89
C ALA A 33 7.29 -7.29 20.13
N CYS A 34 6.26 -6.44 20.02
CA CYS A 34 6.35 -5.14 19.34
C CYS A 34 6.32 -3.93 20.29
N GLN A 35 6.30 -4.14 21.60
CA GLN A 35 6.30 -3.07 22.62
C GLN A 35 7.39 -2.00 22.39
N TYR A 36 8.58 -2.45 21.97
CA TYR A 36 9.72 -1.57 21.69
C TYR A 36 10.04 -1.47 20.19
N SER A 37 9.18 -2.04 19.33
CA SER A 37 9.38 -2.00 17.89
C SER A 37 8.67 -0.79 17.32
N ARG A 38 9.39 -0.06 16.46
CA ARG A 38 8.81 1.01 15.64
C ARG A 38 8.08 0.50 14.40
N TYR A 39 8.14 -0.81 14.14
CA TYR A 39 7.59 -1.47 12.96
C TYR A 39 6.23 -2.12 13.24
N GLY A 40 5.74 -2.08 14.47
CA GLY A 40 4.43 -2.62 14.82
C GLY A 40 3.80 -1.85 15.97
N GLN A 41 2.50 -2.01 16.11
CA GLN A 41 1.71 -1.46 17.20
C GLN A 41 0.83 -2.55 17.80
N CYS A 42 0.67 -2.53 19.11
CA CYS A 42 -0.26 -3.42 19.80
C CYS A 42 -1.71 -2.91 19.68
N SER A 43 -2.60 -3.77 19.18
CA SER A 43 -4.06 -3.58 19.26
C SER A 43 -4.77 -4.75 19.94
N ASN A 44 -4.22 -5.96 19.82
CA ASN A 44 -4.56 -7.20 20.54
C ASN A 44 -3.42 -8.21 20.33
N VAL A 45 -2.94 -8.23 19.09
CA VAL A 45 -1.64 -8.73 18.64
C VAL A 45 -0.84 -7.56 18.07
N CYS A 46 0.43 -7.80 17.76
CA CYS A 46 1.26 -6.88 17.00
C CYS A 46 0.72 -6.76 15.58
N GLN A 47 0.31 -5.55 15.22
CA GLN A 47 -0.21 -5.19 13.92
C GLN A 47 0.64 -4.08 13.30
N CYS A 48 0.31 -3.73 12.06
CA CYS A 48 0.93 -2.59 11.40
C CYS A 48 0.71 -1.29 12.18
N PRO A 49 1.69 -0.35 12.16
CA PRO A 49 1.54 0.97 12.76
C PRO A 49 0.32 1.76 12.24
N LEU A 50 -0.09 2.81 12.96
CA LEU A 50 -1.12 3.74 12.50
C LEU A 50 -0.88 4.20 11.05
N ASN A 51 -1.96 4.35 10.29
CA ASN A 51 -1.95 4.77 8.89
C ASN A 51 -1.13 3.85 7.98
N THR A 52 -0.99 2.58 8.35
CA THR A 52 -0.42 1.53 7.48
C THR A 52 -1.31 0.29 7.52
N TYR A 53 -1.16 -0.58 6.52
CA TYR A 53 -1.90 -1.83 6.41
C TYR A 53 -0.97 -2.99 6.08
N TRP A 54 -1.35 -4.20 6.48
CA TRP A 54 -0.59 -5.41 6.19
C TRP A 54 -0.89 -5.92 4.77
N ASN A 55 0.13 -6.02 3.92
CA ASN A 55 -0.02 -6.52 2.54
C ASN A 55 0.42 -7.99 2.34
N GLN A 56 0.44 -8.80 3.41
CA GLN A 56 0.98 -10.18 3.45
C GLN A 56 2.51 -10.32 3.43
N GLY A 57 3.27 -9.22 3.47
CA GLY A 57 4.72 -9.28 3.65
C GLY A 57 5.30 -8.10 4.42
N ILE A 58 4.76 -6.90 4.20
CA ILE A 58 5.22 -5.67 4.85
C ILE A 58 4.02 -4.76 5.19
N CYS A 59 4.22 -3.83 6.12
CA CYS A 59 3.23 -2.80 6.37
C CYS A 59 3.38 -1.67 5.34
N MET A 60 2.38 -1.52 4.48
CA MET A 60 2.35 -0.50 3.44
C MET A 60 1.59 0.73 3.93
N ASN A 61 1.90 1.91 3.39
CA ASN A 61 1.15 3.13 3.67
C ASN A 61 -0.35 2.91 3.39
N GLN A 62 -1.22 3.42 4.26
CA GLN A 62 -2.67 3.36 4.12
C GLN A 62 -3.08 3.84 2.71
N LEU A 63 -3.85 3.00 2.02
CA LEU A 63 -4.47 3.30 0.74
C LEU A 63 -5.98 3.34 0.90
N PHE A 64 -6.61 4.35 0.31
CA PHE A 64 -8.06 4.50 0.22
C PHE A 64 -8.53 4.41 -1.22
N GLU A 65 -9.82 4.16 -1.42
CA GLU A 65 -10.43 4.14 -2.75
C GLU A 65 -10.14 5.45 -3.51
N ASN A 66 -9.86 5.32 -4.80
CA ASN A 66 -9.48 6.38 -5.73
C ASN A 66 -8.11 7.04 -5.49
N GLN A 67 -7.31 6.57 -4.53
CA GLN A 67 -5.93 7.05 -4.40
C GLN A 67 -5.00 6.41 -5.43
N THR A 68 -4.04 7.20 -5.91
CA THR A 68 -2.95 6.69 -6.76
C THR A 68 -2.09 5.73 -5.95
N CYS A 69 -1.81 4.56 -6.52
CA CYS A 69 -0.88 3.62 -5.94
C CYS A 69 0.30 3.35 -6.85
N THR A 70 1.46 3.15 -6.25
CA THR A 70 2.73 2.96 -6.96
C THR A 70 3.04 1.49 -7.22
N GLN A 71 2.33 0.57 -6.56
CA GLN A 71 2.54 -0.86 -6.68
C GLN A 71 1.25 -1.53 -7.17
N ALA A 72 1.34 -2.23 -8.31
CA ALA A 72 0.21 -2.96 -8.90
C ALA A 72 -0.33 -4.10 -8.02
N ASN A 73 0.43 -4.52 -7.00
CA ASN A 73 0.09 -5.64 -6.11
C ASN A 73 -0.28 -5.18 -4.69
N ALA A 74 -0.66 -3.92 -4.52
CA ALA A 74 -1.13 -3.40 -3.25
C ALA A 74 -2.59 -3.84 -3.00
N TYR A 75 -2.77 -4.81 -2.10
CA TYR A 75 -4.09 -5.36 -1.74
C TYR A 75 -4.49 -4.97 -0.31
N ARG A 76 -5.65 -4.33 -0.17
CA ARG A 76 -6.34 -4.08 1.10
C ARG A 76 -7.44 -5.10 1.28
N ILE A 77 -7.12 -6.24 1.87
CA ILE A 77 -8.12 -7.30 2.11
C ILE A 77 -9.18 -6.82 3.11
N ASP A 78 -8.77 -6.04 4.09
CA ASP A 78 -9.63 -5.47 5.14
C ASP A 78 -10.69 -4.50 4.60
N LEU A 79 -10.36 -3.75 3.54
CA LEU A 79 -11.29 -2.83 2.87
C LEU A 79 -11.76 -3.34 1.50
N ASN A 80 -11.37 -4.57 1.13
CA ASN A 80 -11.62 -5.16 -0.16
C ASN A 80 -11.23 -4.22 -1.34
N LEU A 81 -10.03 -3.64 -1.28
CA LEU A 81 -9.47 -2.77 -2.34
C LEU A 81 -8.24 -3.39 -2.99
N THR A 82 -8.03 -3.09 -4.26
CA THR A 82 -6.90 -3.52 -5.08
C THR A 82 -6.37 -2.38 -5.94
N CYS A 83 -5.13 -2.49 -6.41
CA CYS A 83 -4.52 -1.50 -7.29
C CYS A 83 -4.65 -1.89 -8.75
N ALA A 84 -5.42 -1.10 -9.48
CA ALA A 84 -5.82 -1.32 -10.85
C ALA A 84 -5.27 -0.25 -11.77
N GLN A 85 -4.93 -0.60 -13.02
CA GLN A 85 -4.63 0.42 -14.02
C GLN A 85 -5.93 1.11 -14.47
N ASN A 86 -5.97 2.43 -14.31
CA ASN A 86 -7.00 3.26 -14.94
C ASN A 86 -6.47 3.73 -16.30
N CYS A 87 -7.21 3.43 -17.38
CA CYS A 87 -6.84 3.82 -18.74
C CYS A 87 -7.65 5.01 -19.29
N ASN A 88 -8.61 5.55 -18.52
CA ASN A 88 -9.60 6.49 -19.05
C ASN A 88 -9.05 7.92 -19.26
N ASN A 89 -7.97 8.32 -18.57
CA ASN A 89 -7.41 9.69 -18.64
C ASN A 89 -5.86 9.72 -18.50
N GLY A 90 -5.18 8.71 -19.05
CA GLY A 90 -3.73 8.50 -18.88
C GLY A 90 -3.43 7.22 -18.09
N ILE A 91 -2.22 6.66 -18.25
CA ILE A 91 -1.83 5.41 -17.58
C ILE A 91 -1.39 5.71 -16.16
N TYR A 92 -2.27 5.50 -15.18
CA TYR A 92 -1.94 5.53 -13.76
C TYR A 92 -2.63 4.40 -13.02
N THR A 93 -2.01 3.92 -11.96
CA THR A 93 -2.58 2.87 -11.11
C THR A 93 -3.34 3.52 -9.96
N GLN A 94 -4.58 3.11 -9.76
CA GLN A 94 -5.52 3.63 -8.79
C GLN A 94 -6.02 2.49 -7.90
N CYS A 95 -6.21 2.78 -6.62
CA CYS A 95 -6.83 1.85 -5.70
C CYS A 95 -8.35 1.85 -5.92
N ILE A 96 -8.94 0.71 -6.25
CA ILE A 96 -10.37 0.55 -6.53
C ILE A 96 -10.97 -0.54 -5.65
N ALA A 97 -12.28 -0.46 -5.38
CA ALA A 97 -12.99 -1.51 -4.68
C ALA A 97 -13.10 -2.79 -5.52
N ILE A 98 -12.84 -3.93 -4.89
CA ILE A 98 -13.00 -5.26 -5.47
C ILE A 98 -14.49 -5.61 -5.43
N ILE A 99 -15.26 -5.06 -6.37
CA ILE A 99 -16.69 -5.37 -6.51
C ILE A 99 -16.82 -6.72 -7.24
N ASN A 100 -17.07 -7.80 -6.50
CA ASN A 100 -17.47 -9.14 -6.98
C ASN A 100 -16.90 -9.55 -8.35
N SER A 101 -15.62 -9.93 -8.38
CA SER A 101 -15.02 -10.94 -9.28
C SER A 101 -15.53 -11.02 -10.74
N LYS A 102 -15.79 -9.91 -11.42
CA LYS A 102 -15.98 -9.95 -12.88
C LYS A 102 -14.62 -9.72 -13.54
N ILE A 103 -14.02 -10.83 -13.96
CA ILE A 103 -12.82 -10.83 -14.81
C ILE A 103 -13.19 -10.08 -16.09
N PHE A 104 -12.58 -8.93 -16.32
CA PHE A 104 -12.71 -8.23 -17.59
C PHE A 104 -11.68 -8.82 -18.54
N ILE A 105 -12.14 -9.61 -19.51
CA ILE A 105 -11.30 -10.08 -20.62
C ILE A 105 -11.34 -8.96 -21.67
N SER A 106 -10.23 -8.27 -21.86
CA SER A 106 -10.04 -7.35 -22.98
C SER A 106 -8.95 -7.89 -23.91
N GLU A 107 -9.21 -7.86 -25.21
CA GLU A 107 -8.25 -8.28 -26.24
C GLU A 107 -7.43 -7.06 -26.67
N ILE A 108 -6.11 -7.12 -26.45
CA ILE A 108 -5.18 -6.08 -26.89
C ILE A 108 -4.08 -6.76 -27.70
N ASN A 109 -3.92 -6.36 -28.97
CA ASN A 109 -2.88 -6.88 -29.88
C ASN A 109 -2.82 -8.42 -29.95
N SER A 110 -3.99 -9.07 -30.11
CA SER A 110 -4.12 -10.54 -30.19
C SER A 110 -3.59 -11.30 -28.96
N LYS A 111 -3.57 -10.66 -27.79
CA LYS A 111 -3.28 -11.30 -26.51
C LYS A 111 -4.45 -11.08 -25.55
N TYR A 112 -4.91 -12.16 -24.94
CA TYR A 112 -5.88 -12.10 -23.86
C TYR A 112 -5.15 -11.66 -22.59
N VAL A 113 -5.43 -10.44 -22.15
CA VAL A 113 -4.89 -9.93 -20.90
C VAL A 113 -5.92 -10.21 -19.81
N MET A 114 -5.58 -11.10 -18.89
CA MET A 114 -6.38 -11.33 -17.69
C MET A 114 -6.08 -10.21 -16.70
N THR A 115 -6.96 -9.23 -16.69
CA THR A 115 -7.01 -8.22 -15.64
C THR A 115 -8.01 -8.68 -14.58
N LEU A 116 -7.47 -9.04 -13.41
CA LEU A 116 -8.20 -8.86 -12.16
C LEU A 116 -8.48 -7.35 -12.03
N PRO A 117 -9.65 -6.95 -11.51
CA PRO A 117 -9.99 -5.54 -11.38
C PRO A 117 -8.83 -4.74 -10.82
#